data_AF-A0A969BWM6-F1
#
_entry.id   AF-A0A969BWM6-F1
#
_cell.length_a   1.000
_cell.length_b   1.000
_cell.length_c   1.000
_cell.angle_alpha   90.00
_cell.angle_beta   90.00
_cell.angle_gamma   90.00
#
_symmetry.space_group_name_H-M   'P 1'
#
loop_
_entity.id
_entity.type
_entity.pdbx_description
1 polymer ?
#
loop_
_entity_poly.entity_id
_entity_poly.type
_entity_poly.pdbx_seq_one_letter_code
_entity_poly.pdbx_strand_id
1 'polypeptide(L)'
;MIDVDLCAMADPVGDVALLMARMVAMPFMLDISHADANAASDAFFEAYFASVPTAWRARLPVALAGALLNVAASFCRRAEPNWRDVSQALMAKAQEQYNSRS
;
A
#
# COMPACT_ATOMS: atom_id res chain seq x y z
N MET A 1 12.77 8.09 13.40
CA MET A 1 12.06 7.98 14.70
C MET A 1 11.14 9.18 14.78
N ILE A 2 9.82 9.08 14.93
CA ILE A 2 8.97 8.06 15.56
C ILE A 2 7.54 8.32 15.03
N ASP A 3 6.82 7.28 14.64
CA ASP A 3 5.34 7.22 14.74
C ASP A 3 5.08 5.99 15.62
N VAL A 4 5.21 6.17 16.94
CA VAL A 4 5.06 5.11 17.95
C VAL A 4 3.69 5.14 18.60
N ASP A 5 2.82 6.05 18.16
CA ASP A 5 1.45 6.12 18.67
C ASP A 5 0.64 4.91 18.14
N LEU A 6 1.10 4.29 17.05
CA LEU A 6 0.58 3.03 16.49
C LEU A 6 1.30 1.76 17.01
N CYS A 7 2.42 1.87 17.73
CA CYS A 7 3.24 0.72 18.12
C CYS A 7 2.62 -0.16 19.22
N ALA A 8 1.64 0.32 19.98
CA ALA A 8 1.15 -0.43 21.14
C ALA A 8 0.21 -1.61 20.81
N MET A 9 -0.28 -1.71 19.57
CA MET A 9 -1.14 -2.81 19.06
C MET A 9 -1.01 -2.97 17.53
N ALA A 10 0.20 -2.79 16.98
CA ALA A 10 0.41 -2.72 15.54
C ALA A 10 -0.17 -3.96 14.84
N ASP A 11 -1.20 -3.76 14.01
CA ASP A 11 -1.75 -4.81 13.17
C ASP A 11 -0.66 -5.16 12.13
N PRO A 12 -0.02 -6.34 12.22
CA PRO A 12 1.11 -6.65 11.36
C PRO A 12 0.70 -6.75 9.88
N VAL A 13 -0.60 -6.90 9.60
CA VAL A 13 -1.13 -6.82 8.23
C VAL A 13 -1.19 -5.37 7.76
N GLY A 14 -1.48 -4.43 8.64
CA GLY A 14 -1.56 -3.00 8.36
C GLY A 14 -0.19 -2.41 7.97
N ASP A 15 0.88 -2.78 8.67
CA ASP A 15 2.23 -2.31 8.36
C ASP A 15 2.70 -2.76 6.97
N VAL A 16 2.41 -4.02 6.63
CA VAL A 16 2.74 -4.61 5.32
C VAL A 16 1.90 -3.98 4.22
N ALA A 17 0.61 -3.79 4.47
CA ALA A 17 -0.29 -3.08 3.56
C ALA A 17 0.20 -1.65 3.28
N LEU A 18 0.67 -0.94 4.31
CA LEU A 18 1.23 0.40 4.15
C LEU A 18 2.52 0.41 3.35
N LEU A 19 3.42 -0.56 3.57
CA LEU A 19 4.63 -0.70 2.77
C LEU A 19 4.30 -0.97 1.29
N MET A 20 3.42 -1.93 1.02
CA MET A 20 2.97 -2.24 -0.35
C MET A 20 2.28 -1.05 -1.02
N ALA A 21 1.43 -0.32 -0.30
CA ALA A 21 0.79 0.90 -0.81
C ALA A 21 1.83 1.98 -1.19
N ARG A 22 2.91 2.11 -0.41
CA ARG A 22 4.03 2.99 -0.75
C ARG A 22 4.77 2.51 -1.99
N MET A 23 5.03 1.21 -2.15
CA MET A 23 5.65 0.64 -3.35
C MET A 23 4.83 0.92 -4.60
N VAL A 24 3.51 0.78 -4.52
CA VAL A 24 2.58 1.15 -5.60
C VAL A 24 2.68 2.64 -5.95
N ALA A 25 2.92 3.51 -4.96
CA ALA A 25 3.09 4.94 -5.17
C ALA A 25 4.48 5.34 -5.67
N MET A 26 5.49 4.47 -5.57
CA MET A 26 6.90 4.81 -5.89
C MET A 26 7.11 5.34 -7.32
N PRO A 27 6.50 4.78 -8.38
CA PRO A 27 6.68 5.30 -9.75
C PRO A 27 6.20 6.75 -9.94
N PHE A 28 5.38 7.26 -9.01
CA PHE A 28 4.94 8.65 -9.04
C PHE A 28 5.90 9.60 -8.30
N MET A 29 6.85 9.05 -7.52
CA MET A 29 7.82 9.81 -6.74
C MET A 29 9.26 9.62 -7.22
N LEU A 30 9.53 8.51 -7.88
CA LEU A 30 10.86 8.06 -8.29
C LEU A 30 10.86 7.79 -9.80
N ASP A 31 12.02 7.94 -10.43
CA ASP A 31 12.24 7.58 -11.83
C ASP A 31 12.37 6.05 -11.99
N ILE A 32 11.28 5.34 -11.74
CA ILE A 32 11.17 3.89 -11.89
C ILE A 32 9.91 3.55 -12.67
N SER A 33 9.94 2.45 -13.44
CA SER A 33 8.76 2.03 -14.18
C SER A 33 7.69 1.43 -13.25
N HIS A 34 6.41 1.55 -13.65
CA HIS A 34 5.32 0.84 -12.97
C HIS A 34 5.54 -0.68 -12.97
N ALA A 35 6.14 -1.23 -14.02
CA ALA A 35 6.43 -2.66 -14.12
C ALA A 35 7.43 -3.11 -13.05
N ASP A 36 8.52 -2.35 -12.86
CA ASP A 36 9.54 -2.67 -11.85
C ASP A 36 8.99 -2.54 -10.43
N ALA A 37 8.18 -1.51 -10.16
CA ALA A 37 7.55 -1.34 -8.86
C ALA A 37 6.55 -2.46 -8.54
N ASN A 38 5.76 -2.89 -9.54
CA ASN A 38 4.86 -4.03 -9.38
C ASN A 38 5.65 -5.34 -9.16
N ALA A 39 6.69 -5.60 -9.96
CA ALA A 39 7.52 -6.79 -9.81
C ALA A 39 8.21 -6.85 -8.44
N ALA A 40 8.70 -5.71 -7.93
CA ALA A 40 9.25 -5.61 -6.59
C ALA A 40 8.18 -5.86 -5.51
N SER A 41 6.98 -5.32 -5.68
CA SER A 41 5.85 -5.53 -4.76
C SER A 41 5.42 -7.00 -4.72
N ASP A 42 5.36 -7.67 -5.87
CA ASP A 42 4.99 -9.08 -5.98
C ASP A 42 6.07 -9.98 -5.35
N ALA A 43 7.35 -9.70 -5.63
CA ALA A 43 8.46 -10.41 -5.02
C ALA A 43 8.47 -10.25 -3.49
N PHE A 44 8.21 -9.04 -2.99
CA PHE A 44 8.07 -8.79 -1.56
C PHE A 44 6.88 -9.55 -0.97
N PHE A 45 5.72 -9.50 -1.62
CA PHE A 45 4.51 -10.18 -1.16
C PHE A 45 4.72 -11.68 -1.02
N GLU A 46 5.29 -12.35 -2.03
CA GLU A 46 5.53 -13.78 -1.95
C GLU A 46 6.57 -14.15 -0.89
N ALA A 47 7.68 -13.39 -0.80
CA ALA A 47 8.70 -13.63 0.23
C ALA A 47 8.16 -13.41 1.65
N TYR A 48 7.37 -12.36 1.87
CA TYR A 48 6.81 -12.03 3.18
C TYR A 48 5.76 -13.07 3.60
N PHE A 49 4.80 -13.38 2.73
CA PHE A 49 3.71 -14.30 3.05
C PHE A 49 4.10 -15.78 3.06
N ALA A 50 5.29 -16.14 2.58
CA ALA A 50 5.88 -17.45 2.86
C ALA A 50 6.26 -17.65 4.33
N SER A 51 6.44 -16.55 5.10
CA SER A 51 6.95 -16.59 6.48
C SER A 51 5.92 -16.27 7.56
N VAL A 52 4.73 -15.82 7.19
CA VAL A 52 3.69 -15.36 8.13
C VAL A 52 2.42 -16.24 8.11
N PRO A 53 1.57 -16.19 9.17
CA PRO A 53 0.35 -16.98 9.22
C PRO A 53 -0.59 -16.71 8.02
N THR A 54 -1.16 -17.76 7.44
CA THR A 54 -2.08 -17.67 6.28
C THR A 54 -3.28 -16.77 6.54
N ALA A 55 -3.75 -16.68 7.79
CA ALA A 55 -4.83 -15.79 8.20
C ALA A 55 -4.53 -14.30 7.93
N TRP A 56 -3.26 -13.91 7.87
CA TRP A 56 -2.86 -12.54 7.52
C TRP A 56 -3.08 -12.26 6.04
N ARG A 57 -2.80 -13.23 5.16
CA ARG A 57 -3.02 -13.10 3.70
C ARG A 57 -4.49 -12.84 3.39
N ALA A 58 -5.41 -13.47 4.13
CA ALA A 58 -6.86 -13.25 3.98
C ALA A 58 -7.34 -11.84 4.37
N ARG A 59 -6.60 -11.16 5.26
CA ARG A 59 -6.92 -9.79 5.72
C ARG A 59 -6.28 -8.72 4.84
N LEU A 60 -5.27 -9.09 4.04
CA LEU A 60 -4.46 -8.14 3.30
C LEU A 60 -5.25 -7.29 2.30
N PRO A 61 -6.20 -7.80 1.48
CA PRO A 61 -6.85 -6.97 0.47
C PRO A 61 -7.56 -5.73 1.06
N VAL A 62 -8.25 -5.91 2.19
CA VAL A 62 -8.93 -4.82 2.89
C VAL A 62 -7.93 -3.86 3.54
N ALA A 63 -6.88 -4.40 4.18
CA ALA A 63 -5.83 -3.58 4.78
C ALA A 63 -5.10 -2.74 3.71
N LEU A 64 -4.81 -3.34 2.55
CA LEU A 64 -4.16 -2.68 1.42
C LEU A 64 -5.04 -1.60 0.79
N ALA A 65 -6.34 -1.86 0.63
CA ALA A 65 -7.28 -0.82 0.19
C ALA A 65 -7.27 0.39 1.14
N GLY A 66 -7.34 0.16 2.45
CA GLY A 66 -7.24 1.24 3.45
C GLY A 66 -5.90 1.98 3.42
N ALA A 67 -4.80 1.26 3.25
CA ALA A 67 -3.48 1.83 3.14
C ALA A 67 -3.31 2.69 1.88
N LEU A 68 -3.81 2.25 0.73
CA LEU A 68 -3.81 3.00 -0.53
C LEU A 68 -4.58 4.32 -0.39
N LEU A 69 -5.74 4.31 0.27
CA LEU A 69 -6.51 5.52 0.59
C LEU A 69 -5.73 6.46 1.51
N ASN A 70 -5.04 5.94 2.52
CA ASN A 70 -4.22 6.75 3.41
C ASN A 70 -3.05 7.40 2.67
N VAL A 71 -2.36 6.66 1.79
CA VAL A 71 -1.29 7.19 0.95
C VAL A 71 -1.82 8.27 0.01
N ALA A 72 -2.93 8.03 -0.69
CA ALA A 72 -3.58 9.05 -1.54
C ALA A 72 -3.91 10.32 -0.76
N ALA A 73 -4.52 10.18 0.42
CA ALA A 73 -4.82 11.31 1.30
C ALA A 73 -3.56 12.07 1.73
N SER A 74 -2.43 11.37 1.91
CA SER A 74 -1.15 12.01 2.23
C SER A 74 -0.61 12.88 1.10
N PHE A 75 -0.73 12.45 -0.17
CA PHE A 75 -0.40 13.26 -1.34
C PHE A 75 -1.28 14.50 -1.45
N CYS A 76 -2.59 14.35 -1.22
CA CYS A 76 -3.52 15.49 -1.19
C CYS A 76 -3.15 16.50 -0.10
N ARG A 77 -2.86 16.03 1.13
CA ARG A 77 -2.49 16.90 2.27
C ARG A 77 -1.19 17.67 2.03
N ARG A 78 -0.23 17.05 1.34
CA ARG A 78 1.08 17.65 1.03
C ARG A 78 1.06 18.53 -0.21
N ALA A 79 -0.01 18.47 -1.00
CA ALA A 79 -0.15 19.18 -2.26
C ALA A 79 1.05 18.95 -3.21
N GLU A 80 1.56 17.71 -3.24
CA GLU A 80 2.68 17.32 -4.09
C GLU A 80 2.39 17.63 -5.58
N PRO A 81 3.41 17.89 -6.41
CA PRO A 81 3.24 17.93 -7.85
C PRO A 81 2.50 16.67 -8.33
N ASN A 82 1.49 16.85 -9.18
CA ASN A 82 0.64 15.76 -9.72
C ASN A 82 -0.21 15.01 -8.69
N TRP A 83 -0.43 15.54 -7.47
CA TRP A 83 -1.21 14.85 -6.42
C TRP A 83 -2.59 14.36 -6.87
N ARG A 84 -3.24 15.01 -7.84
CA ARG A 84 -4.54 14.57 -8.37
C ARG A 84 -4.43 13.23 -9.10
N ASP A 85 -3.48 13.13 -10.00
CA ASP A 85 -3.29 11.93 -10.84
C ASP A 85 -2.85 10.76 -9.98
N VAL A 86 -1.92 11.00 -9.06
CA VAL A 86 -1.47 10.01 -8.08
C VAL A 86 -2.63 9.53 -7.20
N SER A 87 -3.41 10.45 -6.65
CA SER A 87 -4.55 10.09 -5.80
C SER A 87 -5.63 9.33 -6.56
N GLN A 88 -5.93 9.71 -7.80
CA GLN A 88 -6.88 8.97 -8.64
C GLN A 88 -6.40 7.54 -8.90
N ALA A 89 -5.13 7.36 -9.27
CA ALA A 89 -4.55 6.03 -9.51
C ALA A 89 -4.58 5.15 -8.24
N LEU A 90 -4.25 5.72 -7.09
CA LEU A 90 -4.28 5.00 -5.81
C LEU A 90 -5.70 4.65 -5.36
N MET A 91 -6.67 5.53 -5.59
CA MET A 91 -8.09 5.24 -5.29
C MET A 91 -8.65 4.15 -6.21
N ALA A 92 -8.30 4.15 -7.50
CA ALA A 92 -8.68 3.08 -8.42
C ALA A 92 -8.13 1.72 -7.96
N LYS A 93 -6.84 1.66 -7.61
CA LYS A 93 -6.24 0.45 -7.03
C LYS A 93 -6.88 0.06 -5.70
N ALA A 94 -7.24 1.02 -4.85
CA ALA A 94 -7.92 0.71 -3.59
C ALA A 94 -9.28 0.03 -3.84
N GLN A 95 -10.02 0.50 -4.85
CA GLN A 95 -11.29 -0.11 -5.25
C GLN A 95 -11.11 -1.53 -5.78
N GLU A 96 -10.09 -1.77 -6.61
CA GLU A 96 -9.74 -3.12 -7.10
C GLU A 96 -9.46 -4.08 -5.94
N GLN A 97 -8.65 -3.65 -4.96
CA GLN A 97 -8.32 -4.49 -3.80
C GLN A 97 -9.53 -4.76 -2.91
N TYR A 98 -10.40 -3.77 -2.71
CA TYR A 98 -11.63 -3.95 -1.95
C TYR A 98 -12.60 -4.93 -2.65
N ASN A 99 -12.71 -4.84 -3.97
CA ASN A 99 -13.59 -5.67 -4.78
C ASN A 99 -13.09 -7.12 -4.96
N SER A 100 -11.79 -7.39 -4.78
CA SER A 100 -11.22 -8.75 -4.86
C SER A 100 -11.77 -9.74 -3.81
N ARG A 101 -12.69 -9.28 -2.96
CA ARG A 101 -13.36 -10.05 -1.90
C ARG A 101 -14.88 -10.25 -2.12
N SER A 102 -15.47 -9.70 -3.18
CA SER A 102 -16.87 -9.91 -3.60
C SER A 102 -16.97 -10.88 -4.76
#